data_AF-A0A8J7TZQ3-F1
#
_entry.id   AF-A0A8J7TZQ3-F1
#
_cell.length_a   1.000
_cell.length_b   1.000
_cell.length_c   1.000
_cell.angle_alpha   90.00
_cell.angle_beta   90.00
_cell.angle_gamma   90.00
#
_symmetry.space_group_name_H-M   'P 1'
#
loop_
_entity.id
_entity.type
_entity.pdbx_description
1 polymer ?
#
loop_
_entity_poly.entity_id
_entity_poly.type
_entity_poly.pdbx_seq_one_letter_code
_entity_poly.pdbx_strand_id
1 'polypeptide(L)'
;MTVDADGFARDGKPHRIFSGALHYFRVLPQLWPDRLARLRAMGLNTVETYVAWNFHERRQGEYDFAGRRDVVEFIQLAGRAGLDVIVRPGPYICAEWDFGGLPAWLLSDVAGDHPGGDDAIEAGEQPRLRCADPRFLAHVDRWFD
;
A
#
# COMPACT_ATOMS: atom_id res chain seq x y z
N MET A 1 -19.24 3.02 4.12
CA MET A 1 -19.45 1.61 4.49
C MET A 1 -19.48 1.53 6.01
N THR A 2 -20.43 0.81 6.59
CA THR A 2 -20.51 0.53 8.03
C THR A 2 -20.46 -0.98 8.25
N VAL A 3 -20.20 -1.40 9.49
CA VAL A 3 -20.19 -2.82 9.88
C VAL A 3 -21.03 -3.00 11.14
N ASP A 4 -21.83 -4.07 11.16
CA ASP A 4 -22.60 -4.51 12.32
C ASP A 4 -22.53 -6.05 12.44
N ALA A 5 -23.37 -6.63 13.31
CA ALA A 5 -23.38 -8.07 13.55
C ALA A 5 -23.80 -8.90 12.32
N ASP A 6 -24.55 -8.31 11.39
CA ASP A 6 -25.06 -8.95 10.17
C ASP A 6 -24.11 -8.77 8.98
N GLY A 7 -23.09 -7.91 9.12
CA GLY A 7 -21.97 -7.79 8.19
C GLY A 7 -21.71 -6.35 7.74
N PHE A 8 -21.26 -6.20 6.48
CA PHE A 8 -21.01 -4.88 5.90
C PHE A 8 -22.29 -4.28 5.32
N ALA A 9 -22.45 -2.97 5.49
CA ALA A 9 -23.48 -2.18 4.84
C ALA A 9 -22.90 -1.02 4.04
N ARG A 10 -23.42 -0.82 2.82
CA ARG A 10 -23.07 0.27 1.92
C ARG A 10 -24.30 1.12 1.68
N ASP A 11 -24.20 2.41 1.99
CA ASP A 11 -25.31 3.36 1.91
C ASP A 11 -26.58 2.86 2.65
N GLY A 12 -26.37 2.26 3.83
CA GLY A 12 -27.42 1.70 4.69
C GLY A 12 -28.02 0.38 4.21
N LYS A 13 -27.51 -0.24 3.13
CA LYS A 13 -28.00 -1.52 2.59
C LYS A 13 -26.99 -2.65 2.82
N PRO A 14 -27.45 -3.89 3.11
CA PRO A 14 -26.56 -5.04 3.22
C PRO A 14 -25.68 -5.18 1.97
N HIS A 15 -24.37 -5.34 2.19
CA HIS A 15 -23.36 -5.35 1.14
C HIS A 15 -22.38 -6.50 1.37
N ARG A 16 -22.57 -7.60 0.65
CA ARG A 16 -21.61 -8.72 0.68
C ARG A 16 -20.45 -8.43 -0.26
N ILE A 17 -19.23 -8.39 0.27
CA ILE A 17 -18.02 -8.12 -0.50
C ILE A 17 -17.63 -9.38 -1.31
N PHE A 18 -17.53 -9.22 -2.63
CA PHE A 18 -16.94 -10.17 -3.55
C PHE A 18 -15.74 -9.48 -4.20
N SER A 19 -14.56 -9.77 -3.68
CA SER A 19 -13.31 -9.10 -4.04
C SER A 19 -12.43 -9.97 -4.95
N GLY A 20 -11.67 -9.32 -5.83
CA GLY A 20 -10.58 -9.92 -6.58
C GLY A 20 -9.34 -9.01 -6.54
N ALA A 21 -8.16 -9.62 -6.42
CA ALA A 21 -6.90 -8.89 -6.35
C ALA A 21 -6.40 -8.45 -7.73
N LEU A 22 -6.08 -7.16 -7.87
CA LEU A 22 -5.44 -6.59 -9.04
C LEU A 22 -4.43 -5.52 -8.62
N HIS A 23 -3.14 -5.90 -8.62
CA HIS A 23 -2.06 -5.00 -8.24
C HIS A 23 -1.69 -4.08 -9.42
N TYR A 24 -2.14 -2.81 -9.39
CA TYR A 24 -1.93 -1.86 -10.49
C TYR A 24 -0.45 -1.73 -10.90
N PHE A 25 0.47 -1.76 -9.93
CA PHE A 25 1.92 -1.67 -10.17
C PHE A 25 2.50 -2.83 -10.99
N ARG A 26 1.75 -3.93 -11.15
CA ARG A 26 2.09 -5.11 -11.97
C ARG A 26 1.42 -5.13 -13.34
N VAL A 27 0.56 -4.16 -13.65
CA VAL A 27 -0.20 -4.09 -14.90
C VAL A 27 0.06 -2.74 -15.57
N LEU A 28 0.23 -2.74 -16.89
CA LEU A 28 0.42 -1.49 -17.64
C LEU A 28 -0.85 -0.61 -17.54
N PRO A 29 -0.72 0.72 -17.37
CA PRO A 29 -1.86 1.62 -17.16
C PRO A 29 -2.97 1.52 -18.21
N GLN A 30 -2.57 1.40 -19.48
CA GLN A 30 -3.51 1.25 -20.60
C GLN A 30 -4.38 -0.02 -20.51
N LEU A 31 -4.01 -0.99 -19.68
CA LEU A 31 -4.77 -2.23 -19.46
C LEU A 31 -5.67 -2.16 -18.21
N TRP A 32 -5.49 -1.19 -17.30
CA TRP A 32 -6.30 -1.11 -16.08
C TRP A 32 -7.81 -1.05 -16.37
N PRO A 33 -8.32 -0.24 -17.32
CA PRO A 33 -9.76 -0.20 -17.59
C PRO A 33 -10.32 -1.55 -18.03
N ASP A 34 -9.61 -2.28 -18.89
CA ASP A 34 -10.02 -3.62 -19.35
C ASP A 34 -10.00 -4.62 -18.18
N ARG A 35 -8.95 -4.63 -17.35
CA ARG A 35 -8.86 -5.57 -16.23
C ARG A 35 -9.97 -5.32 -15.21
N LEU A 36 -10.27 -4.07 -14.89
CA LEU A 36 -11.35 -3.70 -13.97
C LEU A 36 -12.73 -4.08 -14.54
N ALA A 37 -12.96 -3.84 -15.84
CA ALA A 37 -14.19 -4.27 -16.50
C ALA A 37 -14.39 -5.79 -16.45
N ARG A 38 -13.32 -6.58 -16.58
CA ARG A 38 -13.38 -8.04 -16.44
C ARG A 38 -13.72 -8.49 -15.03
N LEU A 39 -13.13 -7.88 -14.00
CA LEU A 39 -13.51 -8.15 -12.61
C LEU A 39 -15.01 -7.91 -12.40
N ARG A 40 -15.52 -6.78 -12.91
CA ARG A 40 -16.95 -6.47 -12.84
C ARG A 40 -17.80 -7.50 -13.58
N ALA A 41 -17.39 -7.92 -14.78
CA ALA A 41 -18.08 -8.93 -15.58
C ALA A 41 -18.10 -10.33 -14.92
N MET A 42 -17.12 -10.65 -14.08
CA MET A 42 -17.11 -11.86 -13.25
C MET A 42 -18.10 -11.82 -12.08
N GLY A 43 -18.81 -10.70 -11.89
CA GLY A 43 -19.76 -10.50 -10.79
C GLY A 43 -19.11 -9.95 -9.52
N LEU A 44 -17.84 -9.56 -9.57
CA LEU A 44 -17.19 -8.90 -8.44
C LEU A 44 -17.75 -7.49 -8.25
N ASN A 45 -17.77 -7.04 -7.00
CA ASN A 45 -18.16 -5.69 -6.62
C ASN A 45 -17.02 -4.90 -5.97
N THR A 46 -15.90 -5.57 -5.70
CA THR A 46 -14.74 -4.97 -5.04
C THR A 46 -13.46 -5.41 -5.75
N VAL A 47 -12.50 -4.52 -5.88
CA VAL A 47 -11.12 -4.84 -6.26
C VAL A 47 -10.20 -4.57 -5.08
N GLU A 48 -9.19 -5.42 -4.87
CA GLU A 48 -8.15 -5.15 -3.88
C GLU A 48 -6.78 -4.92 -4.52
N THR A 49 -6.01 -3.99 -3.95
CA THR A 49 -4.62 -3.74 -4.35
C THR A 49 -3.76 -3.38 -3.15
N TYR A 50 -2.49 -3.80 -3.21
CA TYR A 50 -1.45 -3.22 -2.38
C TYR A 50 -0.97 -1.87 -2.95
N VAL A 51 -0.29 -1.09 -2.10
CA VAL A 51 0.58 0.02 -2.50
C VAL A 51 2.00 -0.34 -2.07
N ALA A 52 2.91 -0.51 -3.02
CA ALA A 52 4.27 -0.96 -2.74
C ALA A 52 5.17 0.24 -2.46
N TRP A 53 5.55 0.45 -1.21
CA TRP A 53 6.37 1.60 -0.79
C TRP A 53 7.63 1.75 -1.65
N ASN A 54 8.42 0.70 -1.83
CA ASN A 54 9.64 0.74 -2.65
C ASN A 54 9.42 1.02 -4.15
N PHE A 55 8.20 0.87 -4.64
CA PHE A 55 7.84 1.22 -6.00
C PHE A 55 7.59 2.71 -6.14
N HIS A 56 7.07 3.34 -5.08
CA HIS A 56 6.77 4.77 -5.00
C HIS A 56 7.94 5.61 -4.49
N GLU A 57 8.76 5.09 -3.58
CA GLU A 57 9.91 5.78 -2.99
C GLU A 57 11.20 4.98 -3.25
N ARG A 58 11.64 5.00 -4.50
CA ARG A 58 12.85 4.25 -4.93
C ARG A 58 14.13 4.77 -4.30
N ARG A 59 14.17 6.06 -4.00
CA ARG A 59 15.22 6.78 -3.28
C ARG A 59 14.55 7.51 -2.13
N GLN A 60 15.19 7.51 -0.96
CA GLN A 60 14.64 8.14 0.24
C GLN A 60 14.30 9.62 -0.02
N GLY A 61 13.07 10.02 0.30
CA GLY A 61 12.52 11.35 0.07
C GLY A 61 12.03 11.64 -1.36
N GLU A 62 12.21 10.72 -2.31
CA GLU A 62 11.80 10.91 -3.71
C GLU A 62 10.55 10.05 -4.05
N TYR A 63 9.37 10.61 -3.80
CA TYR A 63 8.08 9.98 -4.08
C TYR A 63 7.62 10.18 -5.52
N ASP A 64 7.17 9.11 -6.16
CA ASP A 64 6.60 9.12 -7.50
C ASP A 64 5.26 8.36 -7.54
N PHE A 65 4.19 9.11 -7.78
CA PHE A 65 2.82 8.61 -7.98
C PHE A 65 2.29 8.93 -9.38
N ALA A 66 3.17 9.16 -10.37
CA ALA A 66 2.78 9.47 -11.73
C ALA A 66 2.80 8.25 -12.66
N GLY A 67 2.04 8.33 -13.76
CA GLY A 67 2.05 7.33 -14.83
C GLY A 67 1.72 5.93 -14.32
N ARG A 68 2.64 4.97 -14.46
CA ARG A 68 2.40 3.59 -13.96
C ARG A 68 2.38 3.45 -12.44
N ARG A 69 2.73 4.51 -11.72
CA ARG A 69 2.66 4.62 -10.26
C ARG A 69 1.41 5.37 -9.80
N ASP A 70 0.52 5.71 -10.72
CA ASP A 70 -0.68 6.47 -10.38
C ASP A 70 -1.76 5.57 -9.74
N VAL A 71 -1.64 5.42 -8.43
CA VAL A 71 -2.62 4.70 -7.61
C VAL A 71 -3.96 5.43 -7.57
N VAL A 72 -3.94 6.77 -7.66
CA VAL A 72 -5.15 7.59 -7.62
C VAL A 72 -5.97 7.34 -8.88
N GLU A 73 -5.37 7.41 -10.07
CA GLU A 73 -6.04 7.11 -11.32
C GLU A 73 -6.55 5.66 -11.34
N PHE A 74 -5.79 4.69 -10.84
CA PHE A 74 -6.28 3.31 -10.72
C PHE A 74 -7.54 3.20 -9.84
N ILE A 75 -7.55 3.83 -8.66
CA ILE A 75 -8.70 3.85 -7.75
C ILE A 75 -9.90 4.55 -8.39
N GLN A 76 -9.67 5.67 -9.08
CA GLN A 76 -10.73 6.40 -9.77
C GLN A 76 -11.31 5.57 -10.92
N LEU A 77 -10.49 4.86 -11.69
CA LEU A 77 -10.94 3.92 -12.72
C LEU A 77 -11.78 2.79 -12.12
N ALA A 78 -11.39 2.25 -10.95
CA ALA A 78 -12.16 1.22 -10.26
C ALA A 78 -13.55 1.75 -9.86
N GLY A 79 -13.62 2.96 -9.30
CA GLY A 79 -14.88 3.63 -8.99
C GLY A 79 -15.75 3.86 -10.24
N ARG A 80 -15.15 4.31 -11.35
CA ARG A 80 -15.85 4.44 -12.65
C ARG A 80 -16.38 3.10 -13.19
N ALA A 81 -15.68 2.01 -12.92
CA ALA A 81 -16.11 0.65 -13.26
C ALA A 81 -17.19 0.08 -12.31
N GLY A 82 -17.60 0.85 -11.28
CA GLY A 82 -18.60 0.44 -10.30
C GLY A 82 -18.08 -0.58 -9.28
N LEU A 83 -16.77 -0.55 -9.00
CA LEU A 83 -16.12 -1.37 -7.99
C LEU A 83 -15.77 -0.53 -6.77
N ASP A 84 -16.05 -1.05 -5.57
CA ASP A 84 -15.41 -0.58 -4.35
C ASP A 84 -13.93 -1.01 -4.32
N VAL A 85 -13.10 -0.36 -3.51
CA VAL A 85 -11.66 -0.66 -3.46
C VAL A 85 -11.20 -0.95 -2.04
N ILE A 86 -10.54 -2.10 -1.86
CA ILE A 86 -9.76 -2.41 -0.65
C ILE A 86 -8.30 -2.03 -0.94
N VAL A 87 -7.83 -0.97 -0.30
CA VAL A 87 -6.44 -0.51 -0.40
C VAL A 87 -5.63 -1.06 0.76
N ARG A 88 -4.47 -1.68 0.47
CA ARG A 88 -3.58 -2.32 1.45
C ARG A 88 -2.19 -1.65 1.37
N PRO A 89 -1.97 -0.50 2.03
CA PRO A 89 -0.84 0.37 1.71
C PRO A 89 0.50 -0.03 2.37
N GLY A 90 0.56 -1.19 3.05
CA GLY A 90 1.80 -1.69 3.66
C GLY A 90 1.97 -1.24 5.12
N PRO A 91 3.21 -0.91 5.57
CA PRO A 91 4.41 -0.70 4.75
C PRO A 91 4.99 -2.00 4.18
N TYR A 92 4.80 -3.13 4.88
CA TYR A 92 5.11 -4.46 4.38
C TYR A 92 3.86 -5.08 3.75
N ILE A 93 3.96 -5.52 2.49
CA ILE A 93 2.84 -6.07 1.71
C ILE A 93 3.00 -7.56 1.41
N CYS A 94 4.17 -8.14 1.66
CA CYS A 94 4.55 -9.45 1.12
C CYS A 94 4.43 -9.46 -0.42
N ALA A 95 3.30 -9.97 -0.93
CA ALA A 95 2.89 -10.00 -2.32
C ALA A 95 3.84 -10.75 -3.27
N GLU A 96 4.83 -11.49 -2.78
CA GLU A 96 5.95 -12.00 -3.59
C GLU A 96 6.58 -10.85 -4.39
N TRP A 97 6.74 -9.70 -3.72
CA TRP A 97 7.36 -8.50 -4.25
C TRP A 97 8.73 -8.28 -3.60
N ASP A 98 9.61 -7.58 -4.31
CA ASP A 98 10.96 -7.31 -3.81
C ASP A 98 10.92 -6.66 -2.43
N PHE A 99 11.72 -7.23 -1.53
CA PHE A 99 11.78 -6.93 -0.10
C PHE A 99 10.42 -6.73 0.60
N GLY A 100 9.38 -7.43 0.12
CA GLY A 100 8.01 -7.32 0.65
C GLY A 100 7.40 -5.93 0.55
N GLY A 101 7.86 -5.10 -0.38
CA GLY A 101 7.44 -3.70 -0.54
C GLY A 101 8.26 -2.69 0.22
N LEU A 102 9.15 -3.11 1.13
CA LEU A 102 10.02 -2.21 1.86
C LEU A 102 11.14 -1.68 0.95
N PRO A 103 11.54 -0.39 1.05
CA PRO A 103 12.67 0.11 0.30
C PRO A 103 14.00 -0.45 0.82
N ALA A 104 14.91 -0.83 -0.10
CA ALA A 104 16.21 -1.37 0.26
C ALA A 104 17.09 -0.35 1.02
N TRP A 105 16.87 0.95 0.82
CA TRP A 105 17.62 2.01 1.51
C TRP A 105 17.35 2.04 3.03
N LEU A 106 16.29 1.37 3.52
CA LEU A 106 16.08 1.15 4.96
C LEU A 106 17.22 0.33 5.61
N LEU A 107 17.91 -0.51 4.83
CA LEU A 107 19.06 -1.29 5.30
C LEU A 107 20.34 -0.46 5.40
N SER A 108 20.38 0.69 4.73
CA SER A 108 21.53 1.60 4.74
C SER A 108 21.45 2.64 5.85
N ASP A 109 20.32 2.74 6.56
CA ASP A 109 20.15 3.63 7.70
C ASP A 109 20.82 3.04 8.95
N VAL A 110 22.15 3.01 8.93
CA VAL A 110 22.98 2.55 10.04
C VAL A 110 23.41 3.77 10.83
N ALA A 111 22.52 4.28 11.70
CA ALA A 111 22.78 5.29 12.74
C ALA A 111 23.58 6.55 12.31
N GLY A 112 22.92 7.70 12.16
CA GLY A 112 23.69 8.94 11.99
C GLY A 112 23.02 10.32 12.07
N ASP A 113 21.69 10.46 12.02
CA ASP A 113 21.09 11.81 11.96
C ASP A 113 19.78 11.99 12.75
N HIS A 114 19.53 11.18 13.78
CA HIS A 114 18.41 11.39 14.71
C HIS A 114 18.86 12.18 15.94
N PRO A 115 18.35 13.41 16.15
CA PRO A 115 18.59 14.15 17.38
C PRO A 115 17.54 13.75 18.42
N GLY A 116 17.92 12.89 19.37
CA GLY A 116 17.21 12.80 20.67
C GLY A 116 16.99 11.40 21.23
N GLY A 117 17.38 11.22 22.50
CA GLY A 117 16.87 10.20 23.40
C GLY A 117 17.96 9.43 24.16
N ASP A 118 17.92 9.50 25.50
CA ASP A 118 18.86 8.88 26.45
C ASP A 118 18.83 7.33 26.48
N ASP A 119 18.04 6.69 25.62
CA ASP A 119 18.00 5.24 25.44
C ASP A 119 18.95 4.84 24.31
N ALA A 120 20.24 4.73 24.65
CA ALA A 120 21.30 4.32 23.72
C ALA A 120 21.09 2.87 23.24
N ILE A 121 20.41 2.71 22.10
CA ILE A 121 20.54 1.51 21.26
C ILE A 121 21.91 1.59 20.60
N GLU A 122 22.71 0.52 20.66
CA GLU A 122 24.12 0.51 20.26
C GLU A 122 24.34 1.14 18.88
N ALA A 123 25.20 2.17 18.84
CA ALA A 123 25.62 2.80 17.60
C ALA A 123 26.27 1.76 16.69
N GLY A 124 25.67 1.51 15.52
CA GLY A 124 26.16 0.54 14.53
C GLY A 124 25.16 -0.55 14.12
N GLU A 125 24.00 -0.66 14.79
CA GLU A 125 22.98 -1.64 14.42
C GLU A 125 21.94 -1.08 13.44
N GLN A 126 21.57 -1.88 12.44
CA GLN A 126 20.46 -1.59 11.51
C GLN A 126 19.11 -1.50 12.26
N PRO A 127 18.14 -0.71 11.76
CA PRO A 127 16.80 -0.69 12.30
C PRO A 127 16.15 -2.07 12.22
N ARG A 128 15.55 -2.52 13.33
CA ARG A 128 14.76 -3.75 13.32
C ARG A 128 13.45 -3.48 12.58
N LEU A 129 13.29 -4.08 11.42
CA LEU A 129 12.14 -3.86 10.55
C LEU A 129 10.90 -4.62 11.07
N ARG A 130 9.71 -4.08 10.81
CA ARG A 130 8.41 -4.68 11.14
C ARG A 130 8.20 -4.92 12.65
N CYS A 131 8.89 -4.17 13.49
CA CYS A 131 8.66 -4.10 14.93
C CYS A 131 8.63 -2.66 15.42
N ALA A 132 8.44 -2.45 16.72
CA ALA A 132 8.37 -1.13 17.34
C ALA A 132 9.74 -0.45 17.50
N ASP A 133 10.68 -0.63 16.56
CA ASP A 133 11.94 0.14 16.55
C ASP A 133 11.62 1.58 16.13
N PRO A 134 11.91 2.59 16.97
CA PRO A 134 11.54 3.98 16.66
C PRO A 134 12.10 4.49 15.34
N ARG A 135 13.28 4.03 14.92
CA ARG A 135 13.91 4.43 13.65
C ARG A 135 13.10 3.91 12.47
N PHE A 136 12.69 2.64 12.53
CA PHE A 136 11.81 2.05 11.51
C PHE A 136 10.45 2.76 11.48
N LEU A 137 9.84 2.99 12.66
CA LEU A 137 8.56 3.68 12.76
C LEU A 137 8.63 5.10 12.18
N ALA A 138 9.71 5.85 12.42
CA ALA A 138 9.89 7.18 11.83
C ALA A 138 9.89 7.18 10.29
N HIS A 139 10.43 6.12 9.65
CA HIS A 139 10.31 5.96 8.20
C HIS A 139 8.90 5.57 7.76
N VAL A 140 8.22 4.71 8.54
CA VAL A 140 6.84 4.29 8.26
C VAL A 140 5.87 5.46 8.38
N ASP A 141 6.05 6.33 9.38
CA ASP A 141 5.24 7.54 9.55
C ASP A 141 5.38 8.44 8.32
N ARG A 142 6.61 8.71 7.86
CA ARG A 142 6.86 9.46 6.61
C ARG A 142 6.26 8.83 5.35
N TRP A 143 6.13 7.51 5.31
CA TRP A 143 5.47 6.82 4.20
C TRP A 143 3.95 7.02 4.20
N PHE A 144 3.34 7.22 5.38
CA PHE A 144 1.90 7.36 5.54
C PHE A 144 1.40 8.81 5.67
N ASP A 145 2.29 9.79 5.83
CA ASP A 145 1.99 11.22 5.79
C ASP A 145 1.41 11.68 4.43
#